data_AF-A0A371XA71-F1
#
_entry.id   AF-A0A371XA71-F1
#
_cell.length_a   1.000
_cell.length_b   1.000
_cell.length_c   1.000
_cell.angle_alpha   90.00
_cell.angle_beta   90.00
_cell.angle_gamma   90.00
#
_symmetry.space_group_name_H-M   'P 1'
#
loop_
_entity.id
_entity.type
_entity.pdbx_description
1 polymer ?
#
loop_
_entity_poly.entity_id
_entity_poly.type
_entity_poly.pdbx_seq_one_letter_code
_entity_poly.pdbx_strand_id
1 'polypeptide(L)'
;MFHHSSKLQYEVRVDTPDPQFAKLLQQAIGGIEGEIRVAMQYFFQAMGARGDSRIRDMLISTATEELSHIEFLGHAVALNLEGAPVTDQEEAAKDPVVNAILGGANPRHLLSSGLSAMPVNANGVPFDMSHIYATGNIGADMLANATAEAGGRVLASRLYNWTSDAGMKDMLSFLIARDTYHQQQWLAVIEELGGMAAALPIPNSTPQDHEAMKHSYYYLNTLLDKKAPEGRWSSGPSLDGRAEFHIVDQPAPEGQEPDLGKARPNSGAQTEQI
;
A
#
# COMPACT_ATOMS: atom_id res chain seq x y z
N MET A 1 14.21 16.92 13.61
CA MET A 1 15.33 17.54 12.87
C MET A 1 15.87 16.49 11.93
N PHE A 2 16.07 16.81 10.65
CA PHE A 2 16.61 15.90 9.63
C PHE A 2 18.02 16.34 9.24
N HIS A 3 18.87 15.37 8.88
CA HIS A 3 20.14 15.61 8.20
C HIS A 3 20.07 14.98 6.81
N HIS A 4 20.69 15.60 5.83
CA HIS A 4 20.69 15.14 4.43
C HIS A 4 22.12 14.91 3.96
N SER A 5 22.32 13.86 3.17
CA SER A 5 23.56 13.59 2.47
C SER A 5 23.36 13.85 0.98
N SER A 6 24.35 14.41 0.30
CA SER A 6 24.28 14.62 -1.15
C SER A 6 24.36 13.33 -1.98
N LYS A 7 24.47 12.17 -1.34
CA LYS A 7 24.54 10.86 -1.99
C LYS A 7 23.20 10.15 -1.85
N LEU A 8 22.76 9.53 -2.95
CA LEU A 8 21.65 8.58 -2.93
C LEU A 8 21.99 7.37 -2.06
N GLN A 9 20.97 6.75 -1.46
CA GLN A 9 21.15 5.55 -0.62
C GLN A 9 21.74 4.37 -1.41
N TYR A 10 21.37 4.25 -2.68
CA TYR A 10 21.82 3.21 -3.59
C TYR A 10 22.08 3.79 -4.99
N GLU A 11 22.88 3.10 -5.81
CA GLU A 11 23.19 3.55 -7.17
C GLU A 11 21.92 3.57 -8.04
N VAL A 12 21.77 4.63 -8.83
CA VAL A 12 20.73 4.72 -9.86
C VAL A 12 21.43 4.96 -11.18
N ARG A 13 21.24 4.03 -12.11
CA ARG A 13 21.80 4.09 -13.46
C ARG A 13 20.72 3.66 -14.44
N VAL A 14 20.57 4.38 -15.55
CA VAL A 14 19.71 4.01 -16.67
C VAL A 14 20.63 3.81 -17.88
N ASP A 15 20.66 2.60 -18.42
CA ASP A 15 21.48 2.26 -19.58
C ASP A 15 20.81 2.72 -20.89
N THR A 16 19.47 2.73 -20.94
CA THR A 16 18.68 3.21 -22.08
C THR A 16 17.43 3.95 -21.56
N PRO A 17 17.35 5.29 -21.73
CA PRO A 17 16.20 6.08 -21.29
C PRO A 17 14.88 5.58 -21.89
N ASP A 18 13.86 5.40 -21.04
CA ASP A 18 12.51 4.97 -21.41
C ASP A 18 11.42 5.84 -20.74
N PRO A 19 10.86 6.82 -21.46
CA PRO A 19 9.76 7.67 -20.95
C PRO A 19 8.49 6.92 -20.58
N GLN A 20 8.24 5.73 -21.14
CA GLN A 20 7.11 4.90 -20.74
C GLN A 20 7.39 4.23 -19.40
N PHE A 21 8.61 3.73 -19.20
CA PHE A 21 9.02 3.19 -17.91
C PHE A 21 9.06 4.27 -16.82
N ALA A 22 9.49 5.50 -17.15
CA ALA A 22 9.39 6.65 -16.25
C ALA A 22 7.95 6.88 -15.75
N LYS A 23 6.95 6.70 -16.63
CA LYS A 23 5.53 6.79 -16.25
C LYS A 23 5.13 5.66 -15.31
N LEU A 24 5.62 4.43 -15.52
CA LEU A 24 5.32 3.30 -14.64
C LEU A 24 5.98 3.45 -13.27
N LEU A 25 7.21 3.97 -13.20
CA LEU A 25 7.91 4.27 -11.94
C LEU A 25 7.14 5.25 -11.05
N GLN A 26 6.28 6.12 -11.62
CA GLN A 26 5.39 6.97 -10.82
C GLN A 26 4.46 6.14 -9.91
N GLN A 27 4.09 4.91 -10.28
CA GLN A 27 3.33 4.02 -9.39
C GLN A 27 4.11 3.71 -8.11
N ALA A 28 5.41 3.50 -8.20
CA ALA A 28 6.27 3.25 -7.04
C ALA A 28 6.52 4.51 -6.20
N ILE A 29 6.17 5.70 -6.70
CA ILE A 29 6.31 6.95 -5.95
C ILE A 29 4.96 7.36 -5.34
N GLY A 30 3.99 7.71 -6.18
CA GLY A 30 2.69 8.27 -5.78
C GLY A 30 1.50 7.32 -5.95
N GLY A 31 1.74 6.04 -6.23
CA GLY A 31 0.72 4.99 -6.14
C GLY A 31 0.43 4.58 -4.69
N ILE A 32 -0.64 3.82 -4.49
CA ILE A 32 -1.02 3.32 -3.15
C ILE A 32 -0.08 2.21 -2.65
N GLU A 33 0.73 1.64 -3.53
CA GLU A 33 1.83 0.72 -3.21
C GLU A 33 3.20 1.42 -3.21
N GLY A 34 3.24 2.75 -3.37
CA GLY A 34 4.47 3.51 -3.54
C GLY A 34 5.04 4.13 -2.26
N GLU A 35 6.26 4.66 -2.38
CA GLU A 35 7.09 5.08 -1.25
C GLU A 35 6.54 6.28 -0.48
N ILE A 36 5.75 7.16 -1.11
CA ILE A 36 5.10 8.27 -0.38
C ILE A 36 4.15 7.72 0.70
N ARG A 37 3.44 6.61 0.41
CA ARG A 37 2.54 6.01 1.39
C ARG A 37 3.31 5.51 2.59
N VAL A 38 4.34 4.68 2.39
CA VAL A 38 5.07 4.04 3.48
C VAL A 38 5.89 5.06 4.29
N ALA A 39 6.55 6.02 3.62
CA ALA A 39 7.25 7.11 4.29
C ALA A 39 6.33 7.88 5.24
N MET A 40 5.17 8.32 4.74
CA MET A 40 4.25 9.11 5.54
C MET A 40 3.53 8.26 6.59
N GLN A 41 3.17 7.01 6.27
CA GLN A 41 2.53 6.11 7.22
C GLN A 41 3.41 5.85 8.43
N TYR A 42 4.67 5.46 8.22
CA TYR A 42 5.59 5.17 9.32
C TYR A 42 5.92 6.44 10.11
N PHE A 43 6.02 7.58 9.42
CA PHE A 43 6.22 8.88 10.07
C PHE A 43 5.07 9.23 11.03
N PHE A 44 3.82 9.17 10.57
CA PHE A 44 2.65 9.50 11.39
C PHE A 44 2.40 8.47 12.49
N GLN A 45 2.64 7.18 12.24
CA GLN A 45 2.61 6.16 13.28
C GLN A 45 3.64 6.45 14.39
N ALA A 46 4.87 6.83 14.04
CA ALA A 46 5.89 7.18 15.03
C ALA A 46 5.46 8.37 15.92
N MET A 47 4.73 9.34 15.38
CA MET A 47 4.23 10.49 16.16
C MET A 47 3.12 10.10 17.13
N GLY A 48 2.33 9.07 16.80
CA GLY A 48 1.25 8.54 17.63
C GLY A 48 1.65 7.38 18.55
N ALA A 49 2.81 6.76 18.32
CA ALA A 49 3.24 5.57 19.03
C ALA A 49 3.40 5.81 20.54
N ARG A 50 2.73 4.99 21.34
CA ARG A 50 2.81 4.97 22.81
C ARG A 50 3.23 3.57 23.28
N GLY A 51 3.92 3.50 24.41
CA GLY A 51 4.46 2.24 24.95
C GLY A 51 5.97 2.17 24.76
N ASP A 52 6.47 1.06 24.22
CA ASP A 52 7.91 0.84 24.02
C ASP A 52 8.49 1.87 23.03
N SER A 53 9.43 2.68 23.51
CA SER A 53 10.08 3.72 22.71
C SER A 53 10.92 3.15 21.56
N ARG A 54 11.41 1.90 21.66
CA ARG A 54 12.16 1.25 20.57
C ARG A 54 11.32 1.13 19.30
N ILE A 55 10.01 0.87 19.43
CA ILE A 55 9.10 0.73 18.29
C ILE A 55 8.90 2.08 17.60
N ARG A 56 8.71 3.14 18.38
CA ARG A 56 8.67 4.52 17.86
C ARG A 56 9.96 4.87 17.11
N ASP A 57 11.11 4.55 17.68
CA ASP A 57 12.41 4.88 17.12
C ASP A 57 12.70 4.09 15.83
N MET A 58 12.25 2.83 15.77
CA MET A 58 12.28 2.02 14.55
C MET A 58 11.36 2.60 13.46
N LEU A 59 10.11 2.93 13.79
CA LEU A 59 9.15 3.52 12.84
C LEU A 59 9.69 4.80 12.21
N ILE A 60 10.22 5.73 13.01
CA ILE A 60 10.76 6.98 12.46
C ILE A 60 12.05 6.76 11.66
N SER A 61 12.84 5.76 12.02
CA SER A 61 14.05 5.39 11.27
C SER A 61 13.70 4.83 9.90
N THR A 62 12.74 3.92 9.81
CA THR A 62 12.28 3.38 8.53
C THR A 62 11.53 4.43 7.71
N ALA A 63 10.69 5.27 8.32
CA ALA A 63 10.08 6.42 7.64
C ALA A 63 11.13 7.32 6.97
N THR A 64 12.29 7.50 7.63
CA THR A 64 13.39 8.29 7.09
C THR A 64 14.10 7.57 5.95
N GLU A 65 14.22 6.24 6.02
CA GLU A 65 14.71 5.43 4.90
C GLU A 65 13.79 5.54 3.68
N GLU A 66 12.46 5.49 3.84
CA GLU A 66 11.53 5.59 2.70
C GLU A 66 11.58 6.97 2.01
N LEU A 67 11.95 8.03 2.74
CA LEU A 67 12.23 9.33 2.11
C LEU A 67 13.43 9.24 1.14
N SER A 68 14.44 8.43 1.45
CA SER A 68 15.54 8.16 0.52
C SER A 68 15.12 7.31 -0.68
N HIS A 69 14.13 6.43 -0.53
CA HIS A 69 13.58 5.65 -1.64
C HIS A 69 12.84 6.54 -2.64
N ILE A 70 12.03 7.47 -2.13
CA ILE A 70 11.40 8.52 -2.95
C ILE A 70 12.47 9.32 -3.71
N GLU A 71 13.57 9.69 -3.06
CA GLU A 71 14.64 10.49 -3.67
C GLU A 71 15.28 9.78 -4.86
N PHE A 72 15.71 8.53 -4.69
CA PHE A 72 16.40 7.82 -5.78
C PHE A 72 15.43 7.33 -6.87
N LEU A 73 14.17 7.00 -6.56
CA LEU A 73 13.13 6.76 -7.56
C LEU A 73 12.84 8.03 -8.37
N GLY A 74 12.80 9.19 -7.71
CA GLY A 74 12.67 10.48 -8.36
C GLY A 74 13.80 10.75 -9.36
N HIS A 75 15.03 10.40 -8.98
CA HIS A 75 16.18 10.45 -9.86
C HIS A 75 16.08 9.45 -11.03
N ALA A 76 15.61 8.22 -10.77
CA ALA A 76 15.40 7.20 -11.80
C ALA A 76 14.38 7.64 -12.86
N VAL A 77 13.29 8.31 -12.44
CA VAL A 77 12.31 8.90 -13.36
C VAL A 77 12.97 9.95 -14.25
N ALA A 78 13.77 10.86 -13.68
CA ALA A 78 14.46 11.89 -14.46
C ALA A 78 15.43 11.29 -15.48
N LEU A 79 16.24 10.29 -15.08
CA LEU A 79 17.17 9.61 -15.99
C LEU A 79 16.45 8.85 -17.12
N ASN A 80 15.30 8.22 -16.84
CA ASN A 80 14.49 7.58 -17.88
C ASN A 80 13.83 8.59 -18.84
N LEU A 81 13.76 9.88 -18.46
CA LEU A 81 13.25 10.96 -19.31
C LEU A 81 14.37 11.69 -20.09
N GLU A 82 15.64 11.33 -19.88
CA GLU A 82 16.75 11.96 -20.61
C GLU A 82 16.63 11.74 -22.13
N GLY A 83 16.80 12.84 -22.89
CA GLY A 83 16.71 12.80 -24.35
C GLY A 83 15.28 12.66 -24.91
N ALA A 84 14.25 12.65 -24.03
CA ALA A 84 12.86 12.73 -24.44
C ALA A 84 12.62 14.05 -25.21
N PRO A 85 12.00 13.99 -26.40
CA PRO A 85 11.74 15.20 -27.18
C PRO A 85 10.72 16.09 -26.47
N VAL A 86 10.96 17.40 -26.53
CA VAL A 86 10.15 18.42 -25.86
C VAL A 86 9.26 19.21 -26.82
N THR A 87 9.38 18.96 -28.13
CA THR A 87 8.54 19.55 -29.17
C THR A 87 8.18 18.55 -30.28
N ASP A 88 7.07 18.80 -30.97
CA ASP A 88 6.67 18.03 -32.16
C ASP A 88 7.72 18.08 -33.28
N GLN A 89 8.53 19.15 -33.35
CA GLN A 89 9.62 19.27 -34.32
C GLN A 89 10.80 18.36 -33.99
N GLU A 90 11.14 18.20 -32.71
CA GLU A 90 12.17 17.24 -32.27
C GLU A 90 11.70 15.79 -32.44
N GLU A 91 10.41 15.54 -32.25
CA GLU A 91 9.75 14.26 -32.55
C GLU A 91 9.78 13.91 -34.03
N ALA A 92 9.33 14.84 -34.89
CA ALA A 92 9.28 14.63 -36.33
C ALA A 92 10.66 14.46 -36.99
N ALA A 93 11.72 14.91 -36.32
CA ALA A 93 13.11 14.69 -36.73
C ALA A 93 13.63 13.27 -36.39
N LYS A 94 12.92 12.48 -35.59
CA LYS A 94 13.26 11.12 -35.19
C LYS A 94 12.40 10.07 -35.93
N ASP A 95 12.96 8.87 -36.07
CA ASP A 95 12.35 7.69 -36.74
C ASP A 95 10.88 7.46 -36.26
N PRO A 96 9.93 7.05 -37.13
CA PRO A 96 8.56 6.68 -36.74
C PRO A 96 8.43 5.72 -35.53
N VAL A 97 9.48 4.96 -35.17
CA VAL A 97 9.53 4.18 -33.91
C VAL A 97 9.48 5.07 -32.65
N VAL A 98 10.02 6.29 -32.72
CA VAL A 98 10.07 7.24 -31.59
C VAL A 98 8.70 7.85 -31.30
N ASN A 99 7.85 8.03 -32.32
CA ASN A 99 6.43 8.43 -32.15
C ASN A 99 5.64 7.42 -31.28
N ALA A 100 5.94 6.12 -31.39
CA ALA A 100 5.28 5.10 -30.56
C ALA A 100 5.72 5.16 -29.09
N ILE A 101 6.95 5.62 -28.82
CA ILE A 101 7.49 5.79 -27.46
C ILE A 101 6.76 6.93 -26.73
N LEU A 102 6.51 8.07 -27.40
CA LEU A 102 5.70 9.14 -26.83
C LEU A 102 4.22 8.80 -26.66
N GLY A 103 3.64 7.96 -27.52
CA GLY A 103 2.25 7.51 -27.39
C GLY A 103 1.92 6.84 -26.05
N GLY A 104 2.94 6.30 -25.36
CA GLY A 104 2.82 5.72 -24.02
C GLY A 104 3.31 6.61 -22.86
N ALA A 105 4.02 7.71 -23.15
CA ALA A 105 4.61 8.60 -22.16
C ALA A 105 3.53 9.38 -21.38
N ASN A 106 3.89 9.92 -20.21
CA ASN A 106 2.98 10.79 -19.47
C ASN A 106 3.15 12.23 -19.95
N PRO A 107 2.14 12.88 -20.57
CA PRO A 107 2.27 14.26 -21.05
C PRO A 107 2.58 15.25 -19.91
N ARG A 108 2.20 14.93 -18.67
CA ARG A 108 2.53 15.75 -17.50
C ARG A 108 4.02 15.75 -17.17
N HIS A 109 4.78 14.72 -17.57
CA HIS A 109 6.24 14.74 -17.42
C HIS A 109 6.86 15.94 -18.15
N LEU A 110 6.35 16.25 -19.35
CA LEU A 110 6.75 17.44 -20.11
C LEU A 110 6.09 18.72 -19.57
N LEU A 111 4.75 18.72 -19.53
CA LEU A 111 3.97 19.95 -19.33
C LEU A 111 3.95 20.46 -17.89
N SER A 112 4.07 19.57 -16.90
CA SER A 112 3.94 19.93 -15.48
C SER A 112 5.28 19.91 -14.75
N SER A 113 6.11 18.90 -14.98
CA SER A 113 7.31 18.65 -14.18
C SER A 113 8.63 18.95 -14.87
N GLY A 114 8.65 19.27 -16.16
CA GLY A 114 9.89 19.56 -16.89
C GLY A 114 10.87 18.37 -16.87
N LEU A 115 10.40 17.19 -17.26
CA LEU A 115 11.12 15.92 -17.31
C LEU A 115 11.60 15.39 -15.94
N SER A 116 10.75 15.50 -14.90
CA SER A 116 11.05 15.00 -13.55
C SER A 116 9.89 14.24 -12.91
N ALA A 117 10.13 13.63 -11.75
CA ALA A 117 9.10 12.91 -10.99
C ALA A 117 8.02 13.83 -10.43
N MET A 118 6.88 13.24 -10.09
CA MET A 118 5.74 13.95 -9.48
C MET A 118 5.13 13.05 -8.40
N PRO A 119 4.46 13.60 -7.37
CA PRO A 119 3.75 12.79 -6.37
C PRO A 119 2.41 12.27 -6.93
N VAL A 120 2.47 11.50 -8.01
CA VAL A 120 1.32 10.94 -8.74
C VAL A 120 1.55 9.46 -9.03
N ASN A 121 0.49 8.71 -9.28
CA ASN A 121 0.60 7.33 -9.75
C ASN A 121 0.87 7.23 -11.27
N ALA A 122 0.95 6.01 -11.82
CA ALA A 122 1.23 5.82 -13.26
C ALA A 122 0.15 6.38 -14.22
N ASN A 123 -1.05 6.67 -13.70
CA ASN A 123 -2.14 7.32 -14.44
C ASN A 123 -2.19 8.85 -14.20
N GLY A 124 -1.26 9.41 -13.43
CA GLY A 124 -1.20 10.84 -13.15
C GLY A 124 -2.17 11.32 -12.07
N VAL A 125 -2.79 10.41 -11.30
CA VAL A 125 -3.61 10.77 -10.14
C VAL A 125 -2.69 11.13 -8.97
N PRO A 126 -2.84 12.31 -8.34
CA PRO A 126 -2.06 12.67 -7.15
C PRO A 126 -2.22 11.66 -6.02
N PHE A 127 -1.15 11.44 -5.26
CA PHE A 127 -1.22 10.58 -4.08
C PHE A 127 -2.25 11.14 -3.08
N ASP A 128 -3.15 10.27 -2.62
CA ASP A 128 -4.15 10.59 -1.60
C ASP A 128 -3.66 10.12 -0.23
N MET A 129 -3.47 11.07 0.68
CA MET A 129 -3.05 10.80 2.06
C MET A 129 -4.10 10.02 2.88
N SER A 130 -5.32 9.82 2.37
CA SER A 130 -6.30 8.90 2.97
C SER A 130 -5.82 7.44 3.02
N HIS A 131 -4.77 7.10 2.28
CA HIS A 131 -4.11 5.78 2.30
C HIS A 131 -3.03 5.62 3.39
N ILE A 132 -2.89 6.59 4.30
CA ILE A 132 -2.02 6.50 5.48
C ILE A 132 -2.79 5.89 6.65
N TYR A 133 -2.35 4.72 7.12
CA TYR A 133 -2.99 4.02 8.23
C TYR A 133 -2.16 4.15 9.51
N ALA A 134 -2.54 5.08 10.38
CA ALA A 134 -1.89 5.33 11.68
C ALA A 134 -2.95 5.32 12.78
N THR A 135 -3.33 4.13 13.24
CA THR A 135 -4.45 3.94 14.17
C THR A 135 -4.07 4.26 15.62
N GLY A 136 -2.78 4.24 15.94
CA GLY A 136 -2.27 4.37 17.30
C GLY A 136 -2.27 3.05 18.08
N ASN A 137 -2.77 1.96 17.48
CA ASN A 137 -2.60 0.60 18.00
C ASN A 137 -1.43 -0.07 17.28
N ILE A 138 -0.35 -0.35 18.02
CA ILE A 138 0.88 -0.92 17.46
C ILE A 138 0.62 -2.22 16.71
N GLY A 139 -0.21 -3.13 17.24
CA GLY A 139 -0.54 -4.39 16.56
C GLY A 139 -1.21 -4.16 15.21
N ALA A 140 -2.22 -3.29 15.16
CA ALA A 140 -2.93 -2.97 13.91
C ALA A 140 -1.98 -2.28 12.90
N ASP A 141 -1.18 -1.33 13.38
CA ASP A 141 -0.26 -0.55 12.57
C ASP A 141 0.86 -1.44 11.99
N MET A 142 1.41 -2.41 12.75
CA MET A 142 2.41 -3.35 12.21
C MET A 142 1.83 -4.27 11.12
N LEU A 143 0.58 -4.73 11.26
CA LEU A 143 -0.08 -5.51 10.20
C LEU A 143 -0.34 -4.67 8.95
N ALA A 144 -0.73 -3.41 9.13
CA ALA A 144 -0.89 -2.45 8.03
C ALA A 144 0.45 -2.17 7.34
N ASN A 145 1.55 -2.09 8.09
CA ASN A 145 2.90 -1.89 7.55
C ASN A 145 3.35 -3.11 6.75
N ALA A 146 3.24 -4.32 7.31
CA ALA A 146 3.57 -5.55 6.60
C ALA A 146 2.75 -5.69 5.29
N THR A 147 1.48 -5.28 5.32
CA THR A 147 0.63 -5.25 4.11
C THR A 147 1.12 -4.22 3.08
N ALA A 148 1.53 -3.02 3.53
CA ALA A 148 2.05 -1.99 2.65
C ALA A 148 3.33 -2.46 1.93
N GLU A 149 4.28 -3.02 2.68
CA GLU A 149 5.53 -3.56 2.14
C GLU A 149 5.32 -4.75 1.21
N ALA A 150 4.38 -5.64 1.54
CA ALA A 150 4.02 -6.75 0.66
C ALA A 150 3.46 -6.24 -0.68
N GLY A 151 2.63 -5.20 -0.64
CA GLY A 151 2.10 -4.53 -1.84
C GLY A 151 3.20 -3.85 -2.67
N GLY A 152 4.06 -3.07 -2.01
CA GLY A 152 5.22 -2.42 -2.61
C GLY A 152 6.15 -3.42 -3.29
N ARG A 153 6.47 -4.52 -2.61
CA ARG A 153 7.32 -5.58 -3.17
C ARG A 153 6.73 -6.27 -4.40
N VAL A 154 5.41 -6.49 -4.40
CA VAL A 154 4.71 -7.02 -5.59
C VAL A 154 4.83 -6.03 -6.75
N LEU A 155 4.65 -4.73 -6.50
CA LEU A 155 4.83 -3.69 -7.51
C LEU A 155 6.27 -3.63 -8.01
N ALA A 156 7.26 -3.55 -7.13
CA ALA A 156 8.68 -3.50 -7.47
C ALA A 156 9.08 -4.73 -8.31
N SER A 157 8.58 -5.92 -7.95
CA SER A 157 8.79 -7.15 -8.74
C SER A 157 8.16 -7.08 -10.13
N ARG A 158 6.99 -6.46 -10.28
CA ARG A 158 6.34 -6.24 -11.58
C ARG A 158 7.13 -5.26 -12.44
N LEU A 159 7.61 -4.15 -11.85
CA LEU A 159 8.47 -3.19 -12.53
C LEU A 159 9.79 -3.82 -12.98
N TYR A 160 10.39 -4.65 -12.12
CA TYR A 160 11.62 -5.39 -12.43
C TYR A 160 11.45 -6.30 -13.65
N ASN A 161 10.30 -6.97 -13.75
CA ASN A 161 9.98 -7.84 -14.88
C ASN A 161 9.57 -7.06 -16.14
N TRP A 162 9.13 -5.81 -15.99
CA TRP A 162 8.68 -4.97 -17.10
C TRP A 162 9.85 -4.43 -17.93
N THR A 163 10.94 -4.02 -17.26
CA THR A 163 12.11 -3.45 -17.94
C THR A 163 13.14 -4.52 -18.32
N SER A 164 13.96 -4.22 -19.33
CA SER A 164 15.17 -4.97 -19.69
C SER A 164 16.46 -4.21 -19.34
N ASP A 165 16.35 -2.94 -18.92
CA ASP A 165 17.47 -2.09 -18.54
C ASP A 165 18.19 -2.64 -17.29
N ALA A 166 19.50 -2.84 -17.37
CA ALA A 166 20.24 -3.52 -16.31
C ALA A 166 20.44 -2.63 -15.07
N GLY A 167 20.59 -1.32 -15.25
CA GLY A 167 20.68 -0.38 -14.13
C GLY A 167 19.36 -0.23 -13.38
N MET A 168 18.23 -0.18 -14.09
CA MET A 168 16.90 -0.20 -13.47
C MET A 168 16.62 -1.51 -12.74
N LYS A 169 17.02 -2.65 -13.31
CA LYS A 169 16.93 -3.94 -12.61
C LYS A 169 17.74 -3.96 -11.33
N ASP A 170 18.97 -3.41 -11.34
CA ASP A 170 19.81 -3.35 -10.14
C ASP A 170 19.15 -2.52 -9.04
N MET A 171 18.70 -1.30 -9.36
CA MET A 171 18.00 -0.43 -8.42
C MET A 171 16.70 -1.06 -7.89
N LEU A 172 15.88 -1.69 -8.74
CA LEU A 172 14.65 -2.37 -8.31
C LEU A 172 14.96 -3.60 -7.45
N SER A 173 16.07 -4.30 -7.70
CA SER A 173 16.50 -5.41 -6.87
C SER A 173 16.86 -4.96 -5.45
N PHE A 174 17.42 -3.76 -5.30
CA PHE A 174 17.66 -3.13 -4.00
C PHE A 174 16.33 -2.87 -3.27
N LEU A 175 15.35 -2.22 -3.91
CA LEU A 175 14.01 -2.00 -3.32
C LEU A 175 13.37 -3.32 -2.87
N ILE A 176 13.32 -4.32 -3.74
CA ILE A 176 12.78 -5.65 -3.41
C ILE A 176 13.47 -6.26 -2.18
N ALA A 177 14.78 -6.05 -2.02
CA ALA A 177 15.53 -6.52 -0.86
C ALA A 177 15.20 -5.72 0.41
N ARG A 178 14.98 -4.40 0.32
CA ARG A 178 14.55 -3.57 1.44
C ARG A 178 13.13 -3.95 1.90
N ASP A 179 12.17 -4.08 0.99
CA ASP A 179 10.82 -4.53 1.32
C ASP A 179 10.81 -5.92 1.97
N THR A 180 11.74 -6.79 1.57
CA THR A 180 11.91 -8.13 2.19
C THR A 180 12.30 -8.01 3.66
N TYR A 181 13.20 -7.08 3.99
CA TYR A 181 13.60 -6.83 5.37
C TYR A 181 12.47 -6.13 6.14
N HIS A 182 11.86 -5.09 5.57
CA HIS A 182 10.83 -4.33 6.26
C HIS A 182 9.59 -5.18 6.58
N GLN A 183 9.15 -6.06 5.68
CA GLN A 183 8.09 -7.04 6.01
C GLN A 183 8.40 -7.83 7.28
N GLN A 184 9.62 -8.36 7.36
CA GLN A 184 10.05 -9.15 8.51
C GLN A 184 10.16 -8.30 9.76
N GLN A 185 10.65 -7.06 9.67
CA GLN A 185 10.81 -6.18 10.83
C GLN A 185 9.46 -5.85 11.48
N TRP A 186 8.41 -5.61 10.67
CA TRP A 186 7.07 -5.33 11.17
C TRP A 186 6.45 -6.55 11.86
N LEU A 187 6.64 -7.74 11.27
CA LEU A 187 6.17 -8.99 11.86
C LEU A 187 6.97 -9.38 13.12
N ALA A 188 8.27 -9.07 13.19
CA ALA A 188 9.07 -9.29 14.39
C ALA A 188 8.56 -8.46 15.58
N VAL A 189 8.03 -7.26 15.35
CA VAL A 189 7.35 -6.51 16.42
C VAL A 189 6.10 -7.25 16.91
N ILE A 190 5.32 -7.87 16.02
CA ILE A 190 4.19 -8.72 16.45
C ILE A 190 4.67 -9.89 17.31
N GLU A 191 5.82 -10.50 16.98
CA GLU A 191 6.44 -11.53 17.83
C GLU A 191 6.84 -10.99 19.20
N GLU A 192 7.45 -9.79 19.28
CA GLU A 192 7.77 -9.14 20.56
C GLU A 192 6.52 -8.83 21.40
N LEU A 193 5.38 -8.58 20.76
CA LEU A 193 4.08 -8.40 21.43
C LEU A 193 3.46 -9.73 21.94
N GLY A 194 4.21 -10.84 21.87
CA GLY A 194 3.77 -12.18 22.26
C GLY A 194 3.25 -13.03 21.10
N GLY A 195 3.48 -12.59 19.86
CA GLY A 195 3.03 -13.26 18.64
C GLY A 195 1.53 -13.10 18.39
N MET A 196 1.06 -13.68 17.27
CA MET A 196 -0.34 -13.58 16.84
C MET A 196 -1.33 -14.08 17.89
N ALA A 197 -0.96 -15.09 18.68
CA ALA A 197 -1.81 -15.65 19.72
C ALA A 197 -2.10 -14.65 20.85
N ALA A 198 -1.12 -13.82 21.22
CA ALA A 198 -1.31 -12.77 22.23
C ALA A 198 -1.87 -11.48 21.63
N ALA A 199 -1.50 -11.16 20.39
CA ALA A 199 -1.91 -9.92 19.74
C ALA A 199 -3.38 -9.94 19.31
N LEU A 200 -3.93 -11.11 18.92
CA LEU A 200 -5.30 -11.23 18.43
C LEU A 200 -6.34 -11.42 19.56
N PRO A 201 -7.59 -10.94 19.37
CA PRO A 201 -8.01 -10.00 18.32
C PRO A 201 -7.36 -8.64 18.54
N ILE A 202 -7.23 -7.80 17.51
CA ILE A 202 -6.69 -6.45 17.65
C ILE A 202 -7.84 -5.44 17.59
N PRO A 203 -8.07 -4.62 18.63
CA PRO A 203 -7.34 -4.58 19.90
C PRO A 203 -7.73 -5.75 20.83
N ASN A 204 -6.75 -6.29 21.56
CA ASN A 204 -6.95 -7.38 22.52
C ASN A 204 -7.41 -6.88 23.90
N SER A 205 -7.53 -5.56 24.06
CA SER A 205 -7.98 -4.88 25.27
C SER A 205 -9.50 -4.78 25.38
N THR A 206 -10.26 -5.14 24.34
CA THR A 206 -11.72 -5.21 24.42
C THR A 206 -12.11 -6.37 25.32
N PRO A 207 -12.90 -6.15 26.39
CA PRO A 207 -13.38 -7.23 27.24
C PRO A 207 -14.19 -8.25 26.43
N GLN A 208 -13.94 -9.53 26.63
CA GLN A 208 -14.55 -10.61 25.85
C GLN A 208 -16.08 -10.66 26.03
N ASP A 209 -16.59 -10.26 27.18
CA ASP A 209 -18.02 -10.17 27.48
C ASP A 209 -18.74 -9.02 26.76
N HIS A 210 -17.99 -8.10 26.15
CA HIS A 210 -18.54 -7.10 25.23
C HIS A 210 -18.76 -7.66 23.82
N GLU A 211 -18.18 -8.81 23.50
CA GLU A 211 -18.31 -9.45 22.19
C GLU A 211 -19.55 -10.35 22.13
N ALA A 212 -20.23 -10.37 20.99
CA ALA A 212 -21.27 -11.37 20.72
C ALA A 212 -20.61 -12.72 20.36
N MET A 213 -20.01 -13.37 21.36
CA MET A 213 -19.10 -14.52 21.22
C MET A 213 -19.60 -15.67 20.34
N LYS A 214 -20.92 -15.86 20.24
CA LYS A 214 -21.51 -16.85 19.32
C LYS A 214 -21.17 -16.61 17.84
N HIS A 215 -20.68 -15.41 17.48
CA HIS A 215 -20.34 -15.01 16.12
C HIS A 215 -18.84 -14.87 15.83
N SER A 216 -17.96 -15.09 16.81
CA SER A 216 -16.54 -14.75 16.67
C SER A 216 -15.70 -15.79 15.90
N TYR A 217 -16.14 -17.06 15.82
CA TYR A 217 -15.29 -18.17 15.36
C TYR A 217 -15.96 -19.16 14.39
N TYR A 218 -17.00 -18.74 13.66
CA TYR A 218 -17.48 -19.54 12.54
C TYR A 218 -17.06 -18.95 11.19
N TYR A 219 -16.84 -19.83 10.22
CA TYR A 219 -16.88 -19.47 8.81
C TYR A 219 -18.34 -19.49 8.34
N LEU A 220 -18.83 -18.34 7.88
CA LEU A 220 -20.19 -18.21 7.40
C LEU A 220 -20.27 -18.60 5.92
N ASN A 221 -20.83 -19.76 5.61
CA ASN A 221 -21.02 -20.15 4.22
C ASN A 221 -22.31 -19.54 3.66
N THR A 222 -22.15 -18.49 2.85
CA THR A 222 -23.23 -17.80 2.15
C THR A 222 -23.57 -18.42 0.80
N LEU A 223 -22.85 -19.46 0.37
CA LEU A 223 -23.15 -20.18 -0.86
C LEU A 223 -24.41 -21.04 -0.67
N LEU A 224 -25.40 -20.82 -1.53
CA LEU A 224 -26.66 -21.56 -1.50
C LEU A 224 -26.57 -22.89 -2.25
N ASP A 225 -25.65 -23.00 -3.19
CA ASP A 225 -25.52 -24.10 -4.14
C ASP A 225 -24.27 -24.98 -3.90
N LYS A 226 -23.43 -24.61 -2.93
CA LYS A 226 -22.15 -25.27 -2.66
C LYS A 226 -21.87 -25.36 -1.17
N LYS A 227 -21.14 -26.41 -0.79
CA LYS A 227 -20.56 -26.53 0.55
C LYS A 227 -19.52 -25.44 0.78
N ALA A 228 -19.30 -25.11 2.05
CA ALA A 228 -18.23 -24.22 2.45
C ALA A 228 -16.86 -24.75 1.96
N PRO A 229 -15.95 -23.87 1.53
CA PRO A 229 -14.58 -24.26 1.26
C PRO A 229 -13.88 -24.73 2.55
N GLU A 230 -13.17 -25.85 2.44
CA GLU A 230 -12.39 -26.42 3.53
C GLU A 230 -10.98 -25.81 3.56
N GLY A 231 -10.56 -25.35 4.74
CA GLY A 231 -9.24 -24.79 4.98
C GLY A 231 -8.99 -24.55 6.46
N ARG A 232 -7.76 -24.17 6.81
CA ARG A 232 -7.38 -23.88 8.20
C ARG A 232 -8.19 -22.72 8.81
N TRP A 233 -8.72 -21.85 7.96
CA TRP A 233 -9.60 -20.73 8.34
C TRP A 233 -11.07 -21.15 8.56
N SER A 234 -11.47 -22.37 8.17
CA SER A 234 -12.83 -22.88 8.38
C SER A 234 -12.91 -24.05 9.36
N SER A 235 -11.77 -24.60 9.80
CA SER A 235 -11.68 -25.64 10.83
C SER A 235 -10.37 -25.60 11.62
N GLY A 236 -10.39 -26.07 12.87
CA GLY A 236 -9.23 -26.12 13.77
C GLY A 236 -9.11 -24.90 14.69
N PRO A 237 -8.12 -24.85 15.60
CA PRO A 237 -8.08 -23.87 16.69
C PRO A 237 -8.04 -22.43 16.17
N SER A 238 -8.64 -21.47 16.86
CA SER A 238 -8.50 -20.06 16.47
C SER A 238 -7.05 -19.59 16.69
N LEU A 239 -6.62 -18.56 15.95
CA LEU A 239 -5.24 -18.06 16.04
C LEU A 239 -4.93 -17.42 17.41
N ASP A 240 -5.95 -16.87 18.07
CA ASP A 240 -5.89 -16.34 19.44
C ASP A 240 -6.04 -17.44 20.52
N GLY A 241 -6.25 -18.71 20.11
CA GLY A 241 -6.42 -19.84 21.01
C GLY A 241 -7.71 -19.83 21.84
N ARG A 242 -8.67 -18.95 21.54
CA ARG A 242 -9.92 -18.78 22.32
C ARG A 242 -11.02 -19.77 21.96
N ALA A 243 -10.99 -20.39 20.78
CA ALA A 243 -12.03 -21.33 20.31
C ALA A 243 -11.51 -22.28 19.21
N GLU A 244 -12.43 -23.05 18.61
CA GLU A 244 -12.21 -23.82 17.38
C GLU A 244 -13.05 -23.21 16.25
N PHE A 245 -12.44 -23.00 15.09
CA PHE A 245 -13.17 -22.63 13.89
C PHE A 245 -14.11 -23.75 13.48
N HIS A 246 -15.31 -23.38 13.05
CA HIS A 246 -16.29 -24.30 12.51
C HIS A 246 -17.10 -23.63 11.40
N ILE A 247 -17.78 -24.44 10.58
CA ILE A 247 -18.61 -23.96 9.47
C ILE A 247 -20.06 -23.81 9.95
N VAL A 248 -20.70 -22.72 9.53
CA VAL A 248 -22.16 -22.58 9.55
C VAL A 248 -22.63 -22.53 8.10
N ASP A 249 -23.25 -23.62 7.64
CA ASP A 249 -23.83 -23.72 6.31
C ASP A 249 -25.21 -23.07 6.25
N GLN A 250 -25.42 -22.20 5.26
CA GLN A 250 -26.71 -21.56 4.98
C GLN A 250 -27.36 -20.97 6.25
N PRO A 251 -26.68 -20.01 6.91
CA PRO A 251 -27.20 -19.39 8.13
C PRO A 251 -28.58 -18.77 7.89
N ALA A 252 -29.51 -18.99 8.82
CA ALA A 252 -30.76 -18.26 8.80
C ALA A 252 -30.50 -16.77 9.12
N PRO A 253 -31.12 -15.82 8.40
CA PRO A 253 -31.12 -14.42 8.80
C PRO A 253 -31.77 -14.27 10.19
N GLU A 254 -31.03 -13.72 11.16
CA GLU A 254 -31.52 -13.51 12.54
C GLU A 254 -32.17 -12.13 12.74
N GLY A 255 -31.96 -11.19 11.81
CA GLY A 255 -32.46 -9.82 11.89
C GLY A 255 -33.89 -9.64 11.40
N GLN A 256 -34.46 -8.48 11.69
CA GLN A 256 -35.74 -8.04 11.14
C GLN A 256 -35.64 -7.68 9.65
N GLU A 257 -36.78 -7.72 8.94
CA GLU A 257 -36.88 -7.07 7.63
C GLU A 257 -36.67 -5.56 7.78
N PRO A 258 -35.78 -4.92 6.99
CA PRO A 258 -35.55 -3.48 7.11
C PRO A 258 -36.78 -2.68 6.72
N ASP A 259 -37.36 -1.95 7.67
CA ASP A 259 -38.37 -0.91 7.44
C ASP A 259 -37.84 0.42 7.98
N LEU A 260 -37.62 1.37 7.07
CA LEU A 260 -37.08 2.70 7.39
C LEU A 260 -38.18 3.70 7.80
N GLY A 261 -39.44 3.30 7.68
CA GLY A 261 -40.59 4.18 7.87
C GLY A 261 -40.64 5.33 6.85
N LYS A 262 -41.50 6.30 7.15
CA LYS A 262 -41.63 7.51 6.34
C LYS A 262 -40.50 8.50 6.60
N ALA A 263 -40.16 9.28 5.57
CA ALA A 263 -39.24 10.39 5.71
C ALA A 263 -39.76 11.40 6.74
N ARG A 264 -38.85 12.05 7.47
CA ARG A 264 -39.25 13.07 8.45
C ARG A 264 -39.83 14.30 7.72
N PRO A 265 -40.89 14.93 8.27
CA PRO A 265 -41.33 16.25 7.81
C PRO A 265 -40.15 17.24 7.81
N ASN A 266 -40.02 18.03 6.74
CA ASN A 266 -38.93 18.99 6.49
C ASN A 266 -37.57 18.39 6.09
N SER A 267 -37.50 17.11 5.75
CA SER A 267 -36.30 16.51 5.12
C SER A 267 -36.11 16.91 3.65
N GLY A 268 -37.10 17.58 3.04
CA GLY A 268 -37.11 17.88 1.61
C GLY A 268 -37.53 16.67 0.74
N ALA A 269 -37.97 15.57 1.35
CA ALA A 269 -38.57 14.45 0.63
C ALA A 269 -39.91 14.85 -0.01
N GLN A 270 -40.34 14.07 -1.02
CA GLN A 270 -41.64 14.26 -1.66
C GLN A 270 -42.78 14.05 -0.66
N THR A 271 -43.93 14.66 -0.90
CA THR A 271 -45.11 14.57 0.00
C THR A 271 -45.52 13.12 0.24
N GLU A 272 -45.44 12.25 -0.77
CA GLU A 272 -45.79 10.82 -0.69
C GLU A 272 -44.81 10.01 0.17
N GLN A 273 -43.61 10.54 0.41
CA GLN A 273 -42.58 9.91 1.23
C GLN A 273 -42.71 10.29 2.72
N ILE A 274 -43.54 11.28 3.09
CA ILE A 274 -43.71 11.85 4.44
C ILE A 274 -44.93 11.27 5.16
#